data_AF-A0A068N1T6-F1
#
_entry.id   AF-A0A068N1T6-F1
#
_cell.length_a   1.000
_cell.length_b   1.000
_cell.length_c   1.000
_cell.angle_alpha   90.00
_cell.angle_beta   90.00
_cell.angle_gamma   90.00
#
_symmetry.space_group_name_H-M   'P 1'
#
loop_
_entity.id
_entity.type
_entity.pdbx_description
1 polymer ?
#
loop_
_entity_poly.entity_id
_entity_poly.type
_entity_poly.pdbx_seq_one_letter_code
_entity_poly.pdbx_strand_id
1 'polypeptide(L)'
;MKITEIVALVVTVAIATVVVFGLQPWLLGGNGLPLSLSRGNLDKWAAEILFPTLYLVYALGALLLLFWIAKALNGSFTRAQDVLSTGGLWWILAILLGVVTMLALVGLSFFNGWFDDTRNLEPFFWLLGFIIVDVLLIFWLPTALATPKSMRYVPPGSMLLRKIYGG
;
A
#
# COMPACT_ATOMS: atom_id res chain seq x y z
N MET A 1 5.23 -19.91 10.34
CA MET A 1 4.57 -19.80 9.01
C MET A 1 4.86 -21.06 8.22
N LYS A 2 3.92 -21.49 7.38
CA LYS A 2 4.16 -22.53 6.37
C LYS A 2 5.00 -21.97 5.22
N ILE A 3 5.71 -22.84 4.49
CA ILE A 3 6.53 -22.43 3.32
C ILE A 3 5.66 -21.68 2.30
N THR A 4 4.43 -22.13 2.06
CA THR A 4 3.50 -21.48 1.12
C THR A 4 3.15 -20.04 1.53
N GLU A 5 3.04 -19.75 2.83
CA GLU A 5 2.77 -18.40 3.34
C GLU A 5 4.00 -17.49 3.16
N ILE A 6 5.21 -18.04 3.32
CA ILE A 6 6.46 -17.30 3.09
C ILE A 6 6.62 -16.98 1.61
N VAL A 7 6.40 -17.96 0.72
CA VAL A 7 6.45 -17.75 -0.72
C VAL A 7 5.42 -16.69 -1.14
N ALA A 8 4.19 -16.78 -0.65
CA ALA A 8 3.16 -15.77 -0.92
C ALA A 8 3.57 -14.37 -0.43
N LEU A 9 4.17 -14.26 0.76
CA LEU A 9 4.69 -12.99 1.28
C LEU A 9 5.77 -12.41 0.37
N VAL A 10 6.77 -13.21 -0.01
CA VAL A 10 7.87 -12.77 -0.88
C VAL A 10 7.35 -12.32 -2.24
N VAL A 11 6.46 -13.11 -2.87
CA VAL A 11 5.88 -12.79 -4.18
C VAL A 11 5.06 -11.51 -4.12
N THR A 12 4.20 -11.36 -3.11
CA THR A 12 3.34 -10.17 -2.99
C THR A 12 4.15 -8.90 -2.70
N VAL A 13 5.19 -8.98 -1.86
CA VAL A 13 6.12 -7.86 -1.62
C VAL A 13 6.91 -7.52 -2.90
N ALA A 14 7.35 -8.51 -3.66
CA ALA A 14 8.03 -8.27 -4.94
C ALA A 14 7.12 -7.57 -5.95
N ILE A 15 5.86 -8.02 -6.08
CA ILE A 15 4.85 -7.38 -6.93
C ILE A 15 4.62 -5.93 -6.50
N ALA A 16 4.42 -5.70 -5.20
CA ALA A 16 4.23 -4.35 -4.67
C ALA A 16 5.45 -3.46 -4.96
N THR A 17 6.67 -3.97 -4.79
CA THR A 17 7.91 -3.24 -5.11
C THR A 17 7.96 -2.83 -6.58
N VAL A 18 7.67 -3.75 -7.50
CA VAL A 18 7.70 -3.50 -8.95
C VAL A 18 6.61 -2.50 -9.35
N VAL A 19 5.42 -2.58 -8.75
CA VAL A 19 4.35 -1.64 -9.05
C VAL A 19 4.68 -0.24 -8.52
N VAL A 20 5.10 -0.13 -7.26
CA VAL A 20 5.37 1.15 -6.60
C VAL A 20 6.58 1.85 -7.19
N PHE A 21 7.70 1.15 -7.43
CA PHE A 21 8.94 1.78 -7.86
C PHE A 21 9.26 1.61 -9.35
N GLY A 22 8.53 0.75 -10.06
CA GLY A 22 8.66 0.57 -11.51
C GLY A 22 7.48 1.19 -12.25
N LEU A 23 6.29 0.61 -12.05
CA LEU A 23 5.10 0.98 -12.83
C LEU A 23 4.65 2.43 -12.58
N GLN A 24 4.53 2.84 -11.31
CA GLN A 24 4.03 4.18 -10.99
C GLN A 24 4.97 5.31 -11.46
N PRO A 25 6.30 5.26 -11.23
CA PRO A 25 7.23 6.22 -11.81
C PRO A 25 7.18 6.26 -13.34
N TRP A 26 7.02 5.10 -14.00
CA TRP A 26 6.88 5.05 -15.45
C TRP A 26 5.57 5.69 -15.96
N LEU A 27 4.45 5.46 -15.26
CA LEU A 27 3.15 6.04 -15.59
C LEU A 27 3.10 7.54 -15.33
N LEU A 28 3.58 7.99 -14.16
CA LEU A 28 3.37 9.35 -13.65
C LEU A 28 4.56 10.29 -13.86
N GLY A 29 5.79 9.78 -13.84
CA GLY A 29 7.00 10.55 -14.11
C GLY A 29 7.55 10.33 -15.52
N GLY A 30 7.08 9.30 -16.22
CA GLY A 30 7.52 8.95 -17.57
C GLY A 30 6.58 9.45 -18.67
N ASN A 31 6.37 8.60 -19.67
CA ASN A 31 5.47 8.84 -20.81
C ASN A 31 4.26 7.89 -20.80
N GLY A 32 4.03 7.18 -19.69
CA GLY A 32 2.98 6.15 -19.63
C GLY A 32 1.57 6.75 -19.63
N LEU A 33 1.36 7.90 -18.99
CA LEU A 33 0.12 8.66 -19.04
C LEU A 33 0.29 9.97 -19.81
N PRO A 34 -0.72 10.42 -20.59
CA PRO A 34 -0.68 11.66 -21.35
C PRO A 34 -0.92 12.88 -20.44
N LEU A 35 0.00 13.13 -19.51
CA LEU A 35 -0.12 14.21 -18.55
C LEU A 35 0.09 15.57 -19.23
N SER A 36 -0.74 16.53 -18.84
CA SER A 36 -0.76 17.90 -19.39
C SER A 36 0.41 18.79 -18.93
N LEU A 37 1.22 18.36 -17.97
CA LEU A 37 2.35 19.14 -17.47
C LEU A 37 3.52 19.15 -18.47
N SER A 38 4.24 20.27 -18.53
CA SER A 38 5.52 20.32 -19.23
C SER A 38 6.52 19.36 -18.59
N ARG A 39 7.45 18.82 -19.38
CA ARG A 39 8.43 17.83 -18.90
C ARG A 39 9.24 18.33 -17.69
N GLY A 40 9.70 19.59 -17.73
CA GLY A 40 10.45 20.19 -16.63
C GLY A 40 9.63 20.36 -15.34
N ASN A 41 8.32 20.61 -15.44
CA ASN A 41 7.43 20.63 -14.27
C ASN A 41 7.13 19.22 -13.78
N LEU A 42 7.01 18.24 -14.69
CA LEU A 42 6.79 16.84 -14.32
C LEU A 42 7.97 16.25 -13.54
N ASP A 43 9.20 16.53 -14.00
CA ASP A 43 10.41 16.06 -13.30
C ASP A 43 10.53 16.68 -11.90
N LYS A 44 10.19 17.96 -11.75
CA LYS A 44 10.12 18.64 -10.44
C LYS A 44 9.04 18.04 -9.54
N TRP A 45 7.83 17.87 -10.07
CA TRP A 45 6.73 17.24 -9.35
C TRP A 45 7.11 15.83 -8.89
N ALA A 46 7.77 15.06 -9.75
CA ALA A 46 8.18 13.71 -9.42
C ALA A 46 9.19 13.69 -8.27
N ALA A 47 10.16 14.61 -8.28
CA ALA A 47 11.17 14.72 -7.22
C ALA A 47 10.58 15.23 -5.89
N GLU A 48 9.69 16.21 -5.93
CA GLU A 48 9.14 16.87 -4.74
C GLU A 48 7.96 16.12 -4.12
N ILE A 49 7.15 15.44 -4.93
CA ILE A 49 5.86 14.87 -4.52
C ILE A 49 5.81 13.36 -4.72
N LEU A 50 6.03 12.88 -5.95
CA LEU A 50 5.86 11.46 -6.28
C LEU A 50 6.79 10.58 -5.46
N PHE A 51 8.10 10.71 -5.63
CA PHE A 51 9.06 9.81 -4.98
C PHE A 51 8.98 9.87 -3.45
N PRO A 52 8.91 11.06 -2.80
CA PRO A 52 8.69 11.12 -1.36
C PRO A 52 7.43 10.39 -0.89
N THR A 53 6.33 10.51 -1.63
CA THR A 53 5.07 9.83 -1.32
C THR A 53 5.18 8.31 -1.50
N LEU A 54 5.84 7.85 -2.58
CA LEU A 54 6.09 6.43 -2.84
C LEU A 54 6.97 5.79 -1.77
N TYR A 55 8.05 6.47 -1.37
CA TYR A 55 8.90 5.99 -0.28
C TYR A 55 8.16 5.92 1.04
N LEU A 56 7.33 6.93 1.34
CA LEU A 56 6.54 6.97 2.57
C LEU A 56 5.52 5.82 2.63
N VAL A 57 4.69 5.66 1.59
CA VAL A 57 3.66 4.60 1.58
C VAL A 57 4.28 3.22 1.64
N TYR A 58 5.41 3.03 0.95
CA TYR A 58 6.13 1.76 0.95
C TYR A 58 6.76 1.46 2.31
N ALA A 59 7.49 2.41 2.90
CA ALA A 59 8.13 2.23 4.20
C ALA A 59 7.09 2.01 5.30
N LEU A 60 6.05 2.85 5.37
CA LEU A 60 5.00 2.72 6.36
C LEU A 60 4.21 1.42 6.16
N GLY A 61 3.82 1.11 4.91
CA GLY A 61 3.11 -0.12 4.60
C GLY A 61 3.91 -1.38 4.95
N ALA A 62 5.21 -1.40 4.69
CA ALA A 62 6.10 -2.48 5.08
C ALA A 62 6.18 -2.63 6.62
N LEU A 63 6.29 -1.52 7.36
CA LEU A 63 6.30 -1.55 8.83
C LEU A 63 4.99 -2.11 9.39
N LEU A 64 3.84 -1.67 8.86
CA LEU A 64 2.53 -2.18 9.31
C LEU A 64 2.32 -3.64 8.94
N LEU A 65 2.79 -4.07 7.77
CA LEU A 65 2.79 -5.47 7.36
C LEU A 65 3.64 -6.33 8.30
N LEU A 66 4.87 -5.91 8.60
CA LEU A 66 5.75 -6.61 9.55
C LEU A 66 5.11 -6.70 10.94
N PHE A 67 4.53 -5.60 11.42
CA PHE A 67 3.79 -5.57 12.67
C PHE A 67 2.64 -6.59 12.67
N TRP A 68 1.84 -6.64 11.60
CA TRP A 68 0.73 -7.57 11.46
C TRP A 68 1.20 -9.03 11.45
N ILE A 69 2.22 -9.36 10.67
CA ILE A 69 2.78 -10.71 10.60
C ILE A 69 3.39 -11.12 11.95
N ALA A 70 4.12 -10.22 12.63
CA ALA A 70 4.66 -10.48 13.96
C ALA A 70 3.54 -10.75 14.98
N LYS A 71 2.46 -9.97 14.96
CA LYS A 71 1.28 -10.20 15.80
C LYS A 71 0.66 -11.57 15.53
N ALA A 72 0.51 -11.95 14.27
CA ALA A 72 -0.06 -13.24 13.88
C ALA A 72 0.84 -14.43 14.25
N LEU A 73 2.16 -14.26 14.23
CA LEU A 73 3.12 -15.27 14.66
C LEU A 73 3.11 -15.47 16.17
N ASN A 74 3.02 -14.39 16.95
CA ASN A 74 3.11 -14.42 18.41
C ASN A 74 1.76 -14.65 19.11
N GLY A 75 0.64 -14.39 18.43
CA GLY A 75 -0.69 -14.57 18.99
C GLY A 75 -1.04 -16.04 19.24
N SER A 76 -1.43 -16.36 20.47
CA SER A 76 -2.14 -17.59 20.81
C SER A 76 -3.61 -17.26 21.08
N PHE A 77 -4.49 -17.65 20.17
CA PHE A 77 -5.92 -17.42 20.31
C PHE A 77 -6.60 -18.73 20.70
N THR A 78 -7.24 -18.75 21.86
CA THR A 78 -7.96 -19.92 22.37
C THR A 78 -9.41 -19.94 21.90
N ARG A 79 -10.02 -18.77 21.64
CA ARG A 79 -11.39 -18.65 21.12
C ARG A 79 -11.42 -18.00 19.75
N ALA A 80 -12.37 -18.42 18.91
CA ALA A 80 -12.60 -17.81 17.60
C ALA A 80 -12.99 -16.33 17.69
N GLN A 81 -13.69 -15.94 18.75
CA GLN A 81 -14.10 -14.55 19.00
C GLN A 81 -12.90 -13.62 19.23
N ASP A 82 -11.82 -14.12 19.86
CA ASP A 82 -10.59 -13.36 20.08
C ASP A 82 -9.84 -13.08 18.78
N VAL A 83 -10.00 -13.96 17.77
CA VAL A 83 -9.45 -13.75 16.44
C VAL A 83 -10.27 -12.71 15.68
N LEU A 84 -11.60 -12.80 15.75
CA LEU A 84 -12.49 -11.86 15.06
C LEU A 84 -12.34 -10.42 15.57
N SER A 85 -12.08 -10.23 16.87
CA SER A 85 -11.81 -8.90 17.42
C SER A 85 -10.55 -8.24 16.84
N THR A 86 -9.60 -9.03 16.32
CA THR A 86 -8.41 -8.48 15.62
C THR A 86 -8.73 -7.89 14.25
N GLY A 87 -9.92 -8.13 13.71
CA GLY A 87 -10.38 -7.51 12.45
C GLY A 87 -10.48 -5.99 12.55
N GLY A 88 -10.89 -5.45 13.71
CA GLY A 88 -10.89 -4.01 13.95
C GLY A 88 -9.49 -3.41 13.85
N LEU A 89 -8.49 -4.09 14.42
CA LEU A 89 -7.10 -3.66 14.31
C LEU A 89 -6.62 -3.69 12.86
N TRP A 90 -6.97 -4.72 12.08
CA TRP A 90 -6.59 -4.80 10.67
C TRP A 90 -7.08 -3.58 9.88
N TRP A 91 -8.34 -3.21 10.06
CA TRP A 91 -8.93 -2.02 9.42
C TRP A 91 -8.27 -0.73 9.90
N ILE A 92 -7.99 -0.60 11.20
CA ILE A 92 -7.25 0.55 11.74
C ILE A 92 -5.90 0.70 11.04
N LEU A 93 -5.14 -0.39 10.87
CA LEU A 93 -3.84 -0.34 10.20
C LEU A 93 -3.97 0.04 8.71
N ALA A 94 -4.95 -0.53 8.00
CA ALA A 94 -5.19 -0.22 6.59
C ALA A 94 -5.62 1.25 6.39
N ILE A 95 -6.54 1.74 7.24
CA ILE A 95 -7.00 3.14 7.21
C ILE A 95 -5.87 4.08 7.61
N LEU A 96 -5.08 3.73 8.62
CA LEU A 96 -3.92 4.52 9.04
C LEU A 96 -2.93 4.69 7.89
N LEU A 97 -2.60 3.61 7.17
CA LEU A 97 -1.73 3.68 5.99
C LEU A 97 -2.27 4.65 4.94
N GLY A 98 -3.56 4.52 4.58
CA GLY A 98 -4.20 5.37 3.59
C GLY A 98 -4.25 6.84 4.01
N VAL A 99 -4.72 7.11 5.23
CA VAL A 99 -4.88 8.48 5.77
C VAL A 99 -3.53 9.17 5.93
N VAL A 100 -2.53 8.50 6.52
CA VAL A 100 -1.20 9.10 6.70
C VAL A 100 -0.54 9.42 5.36
N THR A 101 -0.65 8.50 4.38
CA THR A 101 -0.11 8.72 3.04
C THR A 101 -0.84 9.85 2.31
N MET A 102 -2.18 9.91 2.43
CA MET A 102 -2.98 10.99 1.85
C MET A 102 -2.63 12.34 2.46
N LEU A 103 -2.51 12.43 3.79
CA LEU A 103 -2.10 13.65 4.48
C LEU A 103 -0.70 14.10 4.06
N ALA A 104 0.23 13.15 3.88
CA ALA A 104 1.55 13.46 3.38
C ALA A 104 1.53 13.96 1.93
N LEU A 105 0.77 13.32 1.03
CA LEU A 105 0.60 13.78 -0.34
C LEU A 105 0.05 15.22 -0.38
N VAL A 106 -1.02 15.50 0.38
CA VAL A 106 -1.63 16.83 0.46
C VAL A 106 -0.65 17.83 1.07
N GLY A 107 0.02 17.47 2.16
CA GLY A 107 1.00 18.32 2.83
C GLY A 107 2.18 18.67 1.93
N LEU A 108 2.79 17.66 1.29
CA LEU A 108 3.88 17.86 0.33
C LEU A 108 3.42 18.74 -0.83
N SER A 109 2.22 18.52 -1.36
CA SER A 109 1.69 19.32 -2.48
C SER A 109 1.46 20.77 -2.06
N PHE A 110 0.91 21.00 -0.87
CA PHE A 110 0.68 22.33 -0.32
C PHE A 110 1.99 23.08 -0.05
N PHE A 111 2.92 22.48 0.71
CA PHE A 111 4.17 23.15 1.10
C PHE A 111 5.13 23.39 -0.07
N ASN A 112 5.05 22.61 -1.15
CA ASN A 112 5.83 22.83 -2.38
C ASN A 112 5.08 23.68 -3.44
N GLY A 113 3.93 24.28 -3.08
CA GLY A 113 3.20 25.21 -3.95
C GLY A 113 2.55 24.56 -5.18
N TRP A 114 2.18 23.28 -5.09
CA TRP A 114 1.51 22.56 -6.19
C TRP A 114 0.00 22.79 -6.28
N PHE A 115 -0.58 23.50 -5.31
CA PHE A 115 -2.00 23.89 -5.32
C PHE A 115 -2.28 25.31 -5.82
N ASP A 116 -1.25 26.07 -6.21
CA ASP A 116 -1.45 27.41 -6.75
C ASP A 116 -2.02 27.34 -8.19
N ASP A 117 -2.87 28.32 -8.57
CA ASP A 117 -3.69 28.41 -9.80
C ASP A 117 -2.95 28.24 -11.16
N THR A 118 -1.64 28.03 -11.14
CA THR A 118 -0.78 27.89 -12.32
C THR A 118 -0.37 26.44 -12.63
N ARG A 119 -0.72 25.46 -11.77
CA ARG A 119 -0.24 24.07 -11.90
C ARG A 119 -1.40 23.08 -12.08
N ASN A 120 -1.28 22.22 -13.09
CA ASN A 120 -2.27 21.18 -13.40
C ASN A 120 -2.33 20.14 -12.27
N LEU A 121 -3.52 19.95 -11.68
CA LEU A 121 -3.79 19.00 -10.60
C LEU A 121 -3.91 17.53 -11.06
N GLU A 122 -3.79 17.27 -12.35
CA GLU A 122 -3.97 15.94 -12.95
C GLU A 122 -3.07 14.86 -12.32
N PRO A 123 -1.73 15.03 -12.17
CA PRO A 123 -0.87 14.01 -11.58
C PRO A 123 -1.22 13.72 -10.11
N PHE A 124 -1.73 14.73 -9.40
CA PHE A 124 -2.18 14.58 -8.02
C PHE A 124 -3.38 13.63 -7.93
N PHE A 125 -4.38 13.78 -8.81
CA PHE A 125 -5.55 12.88 -8.82
C PHE A 125 -5.18 11.45 -9.17
N TRP A 126 -4.26 11.25 -10.12
CA TRP A 126 -3.75 9.92 -10.42
C TRP A 126 -3.03 9.30 -9.22
N LEU A 127 -2.13 10.06 -8.57
CA LEU A 127 -1.40 9.58 -7.41
C LEU A 127 -2.33 9.24 -6.23
N LEU A 128 -3.42 10.00 -6.06
CA LEU A 128 -4.46 9.68 -5.07
C LEU A 128 -5.14 8.33 -5.35
N GLY A 129 -5.41 8.02 -6.62
CA GLY A 129 -5.88 6.69 -7.03
C GLY A 129 -4.86 5.59 -6.74
N PHE A 130 -3.57 5.86 -7.00
CA PHE A 130 -2.49 4.93 -6.72
C PHE A 130 -2.28 4.66 -5.23
N ILE A 131 -2.51 5.62 -4.34
CA ILE A 131 -2.45 5.37 -2.88
C ILE A 131 -3.41 4.26 -2.46
N ILE A 132 -4.61 4.20 -3.05
CA ILE A 132 -5.57 3.12 -2.78
C ILE A 132 -5.00 1.78 -3.26
N VAL A 133 -4.42 1.75 -4.46
CA VAL A 133 -3.76 0.56 -5.03
C VAL A 133 -2.58 0.13 -4.16
N ASP A 134 -1.82 1.07 -3.60
CA ASP A 134 -0.67 0.81 -2.75
C ASP A 134 -1.07 0.20 -1.41
N VAL A 135 -2.14 0.72 -0.78
CA VAL A 135 -2.71 0.09 0.41
C VAL A 135 -3.13 -1.34 0.11
N LEU A 136 -3.72 -1.58 -1.07
CA LEU A 136 -4.12 -2.91 -1.49
C LEU A 136 -2.92 -3.84 -1.73
N LEU A 137 -1.87 -3.37 -2.41
CA LEU A 137 -0.72 -4.18 -2.80
C LEU A 137 0.30 -4.39 -1.68
N ILE A 138 0.56 -3.37 -0.86
CA ILE A 138 1.62 -3.38 0.17
C ILE A 138 1.10 -3.98 1.47
N PHE A 139 -0.18 -3.78 1.79
CA PHE A 139 -0.75 -4.23 3.06
C PHE A 139 -1.83 -5.30 2.89
N TRP A 140 -2.90 -5.04 2.13
CA TRP A 140 -4.03 -5.98 2.05
C TRP A 140 -3.66 -7.31 1.42
N LEU A 141 -3.03 -7.31 0.25
CA LEU A 141 -2.73 -8.53 -0.50
C LEU A 141 -1.74 -9.44 0.25
N PRO A 142 -0.61 -8.94 0.78
CA PRO A 142 0.29 -9.75 1.60
C PRO A 142 -0.38 -10.27 2.86
N THR A 143 -1.17 -9.45 3.56
CA THR A 143 -1.87 -9.92 4.77
C THR A 143 -2.92 -10.98 4.42
N ALA A 144 -3.70 -10.82 3.36
CA ALA A 144 -4.71 -11.80 2.96
C ALA A 144 -4.10 -13.17 2.60
N LEU A 145 -2.95 -13.19 1.91
CA LEU A 145 -2.31 -14.40 1.41
C LEU A 145 -1.33 -15.05 2.40
N ALA A 146 -0.60 -14.25 3.18
CA ALA A 146 0.51 -14.71 3.99
C ALA A 146 0.26 -14.70 5.51
N THR A 147 -0.86 -14.15 5.99
CA THR A 147 -1.15 -14.17 7.44
C THR A 147 -1.21 -15.62 7.95
N PRO A 148 -0.40 -15.97 8.97
CA PRO A 148 -0.36 -17.33 9.50
C PRO A 148 -1.44 -17.62 10.55
N LYS A 149 -1.55 -18.91 10.90
CA LYS A 149 -2.34 -19.44 12.03
C LYS A 149 -3.82 -19.04 11.95
N SER A 150 -4.46 -18.81 13.09
CA SER A 150 -5.89 -18.53 13.21
C SER A 150 -6.28 -17.17 12.59
N MET A 151 -5.35 -16.21 12.51
CA MET A 151 -5.61 -14.89 11.92
C MET A 151 -5.71 -14.88 10.39
N ARG A 152 -5.47 -16.03 9.73
CA ARG A 152 -5.48 -16.15 8.26
C ARG A 152 -6.77 -15.70 7.57
N TYR A 153 -7.89 -15.66 8.31
CA TYR A 153 -9.21 -15.29 7.80
C TYR A 153 -9.68 -13.89 8.22
N VAL A 154 -8.82 -13.15 8.92
CA VAL A 154 -9.14 -11.80 9.39
C VAL A 154 -9.13 -10.77 8.26
N PRO A 155 -8.12 -10.75 7.35
CA PRO A 155 -8.13 -9.81 6.24
C PRO A 155 -9.33 -10.09 5.30
N PRO A 156 -10.04 -9.05 4.83
CA PRO A 156 -11.20 -9.21 3.96
C PRO A 156 -10.79 -9.90 2.66
N GLY A 157 -11.63 -10.82 2.17
CA GLY A 157 -11.37 -11.56 0.92
C GLY A 157 -10.30 -12.67 1.02
N SER A 158 -9.64 -12.85 2.18
CA SER A 158 -8.61 -13.87 2.39
C SER A 158 -9.09 -15.30 2.09
N MET A 159 -10.33 -15.65 2.45
CA MET A 159 -10.92 -16.96 2.14
C MET A 159 -11.02 -17.22 0.63
N LEU A 160 -11.39 -16.21 -0.16
CA LEU A 160 -11.54 -16.35 -1.61
C LEU A 160 -10.18 -16.52 -2.27
N LEU A 161 -9.21 -15.68 -1.90
CA LEU A 161 -7.87 -15.75 -2.45
C LEU A 161 -7.18 -17.09 -2.14
N ARG A 162 -7.37 -17.62 -0.94
CA ARG A 162 -6.78 -18.90 -0.51
C ARG A 162 -7.35 -20.12 -1.24
N LYS A 163 -8.64 -20.09 -1.62
CA LYS A 163 -9.23 -21.15 -2.43
C LYS A 163 -8.54 -21.29 -3.80
N ILE A 164 -8.02 -20.20 -4.36
CA ILE A 164 -7.41 -20.19 -5.70
C ILE A 164 -6.08 -20.99 -5.73
N TYR A 165 -5.31 -20.99 -4.65
CA TYR A 165 -4.00 -21.68 -4.60
C TYR A 165 -3.93 -22.84 -3.59
N GLY A 166 -5.09 -23.32 -3.10
CA GLY A 166 -5.19 -24.55 -2.31
C GLY A 166 -4.90 -24.42 -0.79
N GLY A 167 -5.27 -23.28 -0.18
CA GLY A 167 -5.08 -22.99 1.26
C GLY A 167 -6.26 -23.32 2.18
#